data_AF-A0A183HL37-F1
#
_entry.id   AF-A0A183HL37-F1
#
_cell.length_a   1.000
_cell.length_b   1.000
_cell.length_c   1.000
_cell.angle_alpha   90.00
_cell.angle_beta   90.00
_cell.angle_gamma   90.00
#
_symmetry.space_group_name_H-M   'P 1'
#
loop_
_entity.id
_entity.type
_entity.pdbx_description
1 polymer ?
#
loop_
_entity_poly.entity_id
_entity_poly.type
_entity_poly.pdbx_seq_one_letter_code
_entity_poly.pdbx_strand_id
1 'polypeptide(L)'
;MTSVPVWAIFCGHFAGDWGAYIMMTVLPTFMKDVLGLDFTSLGFLSAIPYIAYFICINLGGFVADKLQNAKILSTLATRRVAMIVALGGQAIFLMASAYCGRDQMTLLIIFLTLGIGLSGIQYAGFVVNYLDIAPTFAGPMLGVGNTISCLAGIIAPMMAGQLTSRVIFSEFYSFLWLITYVIGIL
;
A
#
# COMPACT_ATOMS: atom_id res chain seq x y z
N MET A 1 -10.78 -11.75 21.21
CA MET A 1 -9.85 -11.65 20.05
C MET A 1 -9.98 -12.85 19.08
N THR A 2 -11.16 -13.46 18.99
CA THR A 2 -11.47 -14.56 18.05
C THR A 2 -12.30 -14.10 16.85
N SER A 3 -12.54 -12.79 16.73
CA SER A 3 -13.36 -12.20 15.67
C SER A 3 -12.60 -12.24 14.34
N VAL A 4 -13.15 -12.99 13.38
CA VAL A 4 -12.63 -13.12 12.01
C VAL A 4 -12.47 -11.74 11.33
N PRO A 5 -13.45 -10.81 11.42
CA PRO A 5 -13.31 -9.44 10.89
C PRO A 5 -12.12 -8.66 11.45
N VAL A 6 -11.78 -8.82 12.73
CA VAL A 6 -10.67 -8.10 13.37
C VAL A 6 -9.33 -8.53 12.79
N TRP A 7 -9.12 -9.84 12.65
CA TRP A 7 -7.90 -10.38 12.05
C TRP A 7 -7.80 -10.03 10.57
N ALA A 8 -8.92 -9.98 9.84
CA ALA A 8 -8.94 -9.57 8.44
C ALA A 8 -8.44 -8.13 8.26
N ILE A 9 -8.87 -7.19 9.12
CA ILE A 9 -8.35 -5.81 9.07
C ILE A 9 -6.86 -5.78 9.39
N PHE A 10 -6.38 -6.52 10.39
CA PHE A 10 -4.95 -6.57 10.72
C PHE A 10 -4.11 -7.09 9.55
N CYS A 11 -4.55 -8.16 8.89
CA CYS A 11 -3.88 -8.68 7.70
C CYS A 11 -3.90 -7.67 6.55
N GLY A 12 -5.02 -6.98 6.34
CA GLY A 12 -5.14 -5.94 5.31
C GLY A 12 -4.22 -4.73 5.56
N HIS A 13 -4.16 -4.27 6.80
CA HIS A 13 -3.28 -3.18 7.24
C HIS A 13 -1.81 -3.57 7.06
N PHE A 14 -1.41 -4.74 7.55
CA PHE A 14 -0.05 -5.26 7.40
C PHE A 14 0.37 -5.35 5.93
N ALA A 15 -0.49 -5.88 5.06
CA ALA A 15 -0.15 -6.06 3.65
C ALA A 15 -0.05 -4.74 2.88
N GLY A 16 -0.96 -3.80 3.14
CA GLY A 16 -0.91 -2.48 2.51
C GLY A 16 0.41 -1.76 2.81
N ASP A 17 0.81 -1.79 4.08
CA ASP A 17 2.04 -1.16 4.54
C ASP A 17 3.28 -1.94 4.08
N TRP A 18 3.24 -3.27 4.05
CA TRP A 18 4.30 -4.10 3.48
C TRP A 18 4.62 -3.69 2.03
N GLY A 19 3.61 -3.57 1.17
CA GLY A 19 3.79 -3.16 -0.22
C GLY A 19 4.32 -1.73 -0.36
N ALA A 20 3.78 -0.81 0.45
CA ALA A 20 4.23 0.57 0.44
C ALA A 20 5.70 0.69 0.89
N TYR A 21 6.10 -0.02 1.94
CA TYR A 21 7.46 0.01 2.47
C TYR A 21 8.49 -0.64 1.55
N ILE A 22 8.14 -1.75 0.88
CA ILE A 22 9.02 -2.32 -0.16
C ILE A 22 9.29 -1.27 -1.24
N MET A 23 8.24 -0.65 -1.81
CA MET A 23 8.39 0.35 -2.87
C MET A 23 9.18 1.58 -2.40
N MET A 24 8.90 2.08 -1.20
CA MET A 24 9.61 3.20 -0.60
C MET A 24 11.08 2.90 -0.31
N THR A 25 11.44 1.63 -0.09
CA THR A 25 12.84 1.23 0.12
C THR A 25 13.57 1.05 -1.20
N VAL A 26 12.91 0.45 -2.20
CA VAL A 26 13.50 0.19 -3.53
C VAL A 26 13.83 1.49 -4.25
N LEU A 27 12.97 2.50 -4.13
CA LEU A 27 13.11 3.78 -4.82
C LEU A 27 14.44 4.52 -4.50
N PRO A 28 14.78 4.84 -3.23
CA PRO A 28 16.02 5.53 -2.89
C PRO A 28 17.26 4.68 -3.11
N THR A 29 17.21 3.37 -2.85
CA THR A 29 18.35 2.47 -3.14
C THR A 29 18.67 2.46 -4.63
N PHE A 30 17.66 2.42 -5.49
CA PHE A 30 17.85 2.50 -6.93
C PHE A 30 18.41 3.87 -7.37
N MET A 31 17.87 4.97 -6.81
CA MET A 31 18.35 6.32 -7.11
C MET A 31 19.81 6.55 -6.67
N LYS A 32 20.25 5.94 -5.56
CA LYS A 32 21.61 6.08 -5.05
C LYS A 32 22.60 5.18 -5.80
N ASP A 33 22.30 3.90 -5.90
CA ASP A 33 23.28 2.90 -6.36
C ASP A 33 23.39 2.82 -7.89
N VAL A 34 22.32 3.16 -8.63
CA VAL A 34 22.31 3.08 -10.10
C VAL A 34 22.53 4.43 -10.76
N LEU A 35 22.00 5.50 -10.14
CA LEU A 35 21.96 6.84 -10.74
C LEU A 35 23.12 7.74 -10.31
N GLY A 36 23.80 7.45 -9.19
CA GLY A 36 24.90 8.28 -8.67
C GLY A 36 24.50 9.75 -8.47
N LEU A 37 23.20 10.01 -8.29
CA LEU A 37 22.64 11.36 -8.24
C LEU A 37 23.12 12.10 -7.00
N ASP A 38 23.44 13.37 -7.17
CA ASP A 38 23.84 14.27 -6.08
C ASP A 38 22.68 14.45 -5.09
N PHE A 39 23.00 14.53 -3.79
CA PHE A 39 22.02 14.46 -2.69
C PHE A 39 20.87 15.48 -2.81
N THR A 40 21.10 16.63 -3.46
CA THR A 40 20.12 17.70 -3.63
C THR A 40 18.98 17.33 -4.60
N SER A 41 19.28 16.62 -5.70
CA SER A 41 18.25 16.20 -6.67
C SER A 41 17.41 15.03 -6.15
N LEU A 42 18.03 14.18 -5.32
CA LEU A 42 17.40 13.05 -4.64
C LEU A 42 16.27 13.49 -3.70
N GLY A 43 16.43 14.63 -3.01
CA GLY A 43 15.39 15.17 -2.12
C GLY A 43 14.11 15.54 -2.86
N PHE A 44 14.20 16.25 -3.98
CA PHE A 44 13.04 16.63 -4.79
C PHE A 44 12.34 15.41 -5.41
N LEU A 45 13.12 14.47 -5.97
CA LEU A 45 12.59 13.25 -6.57
C LEU A 45 11.92 12.33 -5.54
N SER A 46 12.47 12.25 -4.32
CA SER A 46 11.90 11.44 -3.24
C SER A 46 10.61 12.04 -2.68
N ALA A 47 10.39 13.36 -2.80
CA ALA A 47 9.17 14.02 -2.35
C ALA A 47 7.96 13.69 -3.24
N ILE A 48 8.16 13.38 -4.52
CA ILE A 48 7.08 13.14 -5.50
C ILE A 48 6.16 11.98 -5.07
N PRO A 49 6.65 10.78 -4.70
CA PRO A 49 5.81 9.70 -4.19
C PRO A 49 4.98 10.11 -2.96
N TYR A 50 5.55 10.86 -2.02
CA TYR A 50 4.82 11.29 -0.82
C TYR A 50 3.72 12.31 -1.14
N ILE A 51 3.95 13.20 -2.12
CA ILE A 51 2.93 14.13 -2.61
C ILE A 51 1.82 13.34 -3.31
N ALA A 52 2.16 12.39 -4.18
CA ALA A 52 1.18 11.53 -4.85
C ALA A 52 0.35 10.72 -3.84
N TYR A 53 1.01 10.18 -2.80
CA TYR A 53 0.39 9.50 -1.69
C TYR A 53 -0.60 10.39 -0.93
N PHE A 54 -0.19 11.61 -0.56
CA PHE A 54 -1.06 12.58 0.09
C PHE A 54 -2.30 12.88 -0.75
N ILE A 55 -2.13 13.12 -2.05
CA ILE A 55 -3.25 13.38 -2.96
C ILE A 55 -4.20 12.19 -3.01
N CYS A 56 -3.67 10.97 -3.15
CA CYS A 56 -4.49 9.76 -3.25
C CYS A 56 -5.22 9.41 -1.96
N ILE A 57 -4.65 9.69 -0.78
CA ILE A 57 -5.36 9.54 0.50
C ILE A 57 -6.62 10.41 0.52
N ASN A 58 -6.46 11.70 0.20
CA ASN A 58 -7.56 12.66 0.23
C ASN A 58 -8.62 12.34 -0.85
N LEU A 59 -8.18 12.03 -2.07
CA LEU A 59 -9.09 11.64 -3.15
C LEU A 59 -9.81 10.34 -2.84
N GLY A 60 -9.11 9.34 -2.29
CA GLY A 60 -9.69 8.07 -1.88
C GLY A 60 -10.79 8.25 -0.83
N GLY A 61 -10.55 9.08 0.19
CA GLY A 61 -11.55 9.45 1.19
C GLY A 61 -12.76 10.16 0.57
N PHE A 62 -12.52 11.21 -0.23
CA PHE A 62 -13.59 11.97 -0.87
C PHE A 62 -14.48 11.12 -1.79
N VAL A 63 -13.86 10.25 -2.60
CA VAL A 63 -14.58 9.33 -3.50
C VAL A 63 -15.37 8.30 -2.68
N ALA A 64 -14.79 7.74 -1.64
CA ALA A 64 -15.47 6.78 -0.75
C ALA A 64 -16.70 7.42 -0.07
N ASP A 65 -16.59 8.66 0.41
CA ASP A 65 -17.70 9.38 1.03
C ASP A 65 -18.79 9.71 0.01
N LYS A 66 -18.40 10.14 -1.20
CA LYS A 66 -19.36 10.45 -2.26
C LYS A 66 -20.15 9.21 -2.73
N LEU A 67 -19.48 8.07 -2.86
CA LEU A 67 -20.10 6.79 -3.23
C LEU A 67 -21.11 6.31 -2.18
N GLN A 68 -20.78 6.46 -0.90
CA GLN A 68 -21.67 6.11 0.21
C GLN A 68 -22.85 7.08 0.32
N ASN A 69 -22.60 8.40 0.22
CA ASN A 69 -23.65 9.42 0.28
C ASN A 69 -24.65 9.30 -0.89
N ALA A 70 -24.17 8.92 -2.07
CA ALA A 70 -25.02 8.64 -3.23
C ALA A 70 -25.75 7.29 -3.15
N LYS A 71 -25.54 6.50 -2.08
CA LYS A 71 -26.09 5.15 -1.89
C LYS A 71 -25.78 4.19 -3.04
N ILE A 72 -24.67 4.41 -3.75
CA ILE A 72 -24.24 3.56 -4.88
C ILE A 72 -23.61 2.28 -4.35
N LEU A 73 -22.79 2.39 -3.30
CA LEU A 73 -22.13 1.27 -2.63
C LEU A 73 -22.45 1.27 -1.14
N SER A 74 -22.58 0.08 -0.55
CA SER A 74 -22.60 -0.07 0.90
C SER A 74 -21.25 0.30 1.51
N THR A 75 -21.21 0.59 2.81
CA THR A 75 -19.96 0.88 3.54
C THR A 75 -18.96 -0.24 3.33
N LEU A 76 -19.40 -1.49 3.52
CA LEU A 76 -18.58 -2.69 3.34
C LEU A 76 -18.04 -2.81 1.90
N ALA A 77 -18.89 -2.62 0.88
CA ALA A 77 -18.46 -2.68 -0.51
C ALA A 77 -17.46 -1.56 -0.84
N THR A 78 -17.65 -0.37 -0.29
CA THR A 78 -16.73 0.76 -0.46
C THR A 78 -15.35 0.45 0.15
N ARG A 79 -15.31 -0.10 1.37
CA ARG A 79 -14.05 -0.51 2.01
C ARG A 79 -13.34 -1.62 1.21
N ARG A 80 -14.08 -2.61 0.72
CA ARG A 80 -13.53 -3.69 -0.13
C ARG A 80 -12.92 -3.13 -1.41
N VAL A 81 -13.67 -2.30 -2.15
CA VAL A 81 -13.18 -1.70 -3.39
C VAL A 81 -11.93 -0.87 -3.16
N ALA A 82 -11.90 -0.06 -2.09
CA ALA A 82 -10.71 0.72 -1.73
C ALA A 82 -9.47 -0.17 -1.50
N MET A 83 -9.62 -1.28 -0.78
CA MET A 83 -8.52 -2.23 -0.54
C MET A 83 -8.08 -2.97 -1.81
N ILE A 84 -9.02 -3.37 -2.66
CA ILE A 84 -8.71 -4.02 -3.95
C ILE A 84 -7.94 -3.08 -4.86
N VAL A 85 -8.37 -1.82 -4.95
CA VAL A 85 -7.71 -0.81 -5.78
C VAL A 85 -6.32 -0.50 -5.26
N ALA A 86 -6.16 -0.34 -3.94
CA ALA A 86 -4.87 -0.05 -3.33
C ALA A 86 -3.87 -1.22 -3.48
N LEU A 87 -4.24 -2.41 -3.01
CA LEU A 87 -3.36 -3.59 -3.06
C LEU A 87 -3.14 -4.06 -4.50
N GLY A 88 -4.18 -4.04 -5.33
CA GLY A 88 -4.09 -4.42 -6.74
C GLY A 88 -3.23 -3.42 -7.52
N GLY A 89 -3.40 -2.12 -7.26
CA GLY A 89 -2.54 -1.08 -7.80
C GLY A 89 -1.09 -1.29 -7.42
N GLN A 90 -0.80 -1.46 -6.13
CA GLN A 90 0.56 -1.76 -5.64
C GLN A 90 1.15 -3.00 -6.34
N ALA A 91 0.40 -4.10 -6.44
CA ALA A 91 0.88 -5.32 -7.08
C ALA A 91 1.22 -5.11 -8.57
N ILE A 92 0.34 -4.45 -9.32
CA ILE A 92 0.53 -4.18 -10.75
C ILE A 92 1.74 -3.27 -10.97
N PHE A 93 1.86 -2.18 -10.22
CA PHE A 93 2.95 -1.23 -10.38
C PHE A 93 4.29 -1.78 -9.88
N LEU A 94 4.29 -2.62 -8.84
CA LEU A 94 5.49 -3.34 -8.41
C LEU A 94 5.97 -4.30 -9.50
N MET A 95 5.05 -5.05 -10.10
CA MET A 95 5.37 -5.94 -11.21
C MET A 95 5.87 -5.16 -12.42
N ALA A 96 5.21 -4.07 -12.80
CA ALA A 96 5.64 -3.21 -13.90
C ALA A 96 7.06 -2.68 -13.67
N SER A 97 7.38 -2.30 -12.43
CA SER A 97 8.73 -1.86 -12.04
C SER A 97 9.80 -2.95 -12.21
N ALA A 98 9.43 -4.22 -12.07
CA ALA A 98 10.35 -5.36 -12.25
C ALA A 98 10.76 -5.58 -13.71
N TYR A 99 9.93 -5.15 -14.66
CA TYR A 99 10.20 -5.26 -16.10
C TYR A 99 10.98 -4.06 -16.64
N CYS A 100 11.17 -3.00 -15.85
CA CYS A 100 11.98 -1.86 -16.26
C CYS A 100 13.46 -2.25 -16.34
N GLY A 101 14.06 -2.11 -17.53
CA GLY A 101 15.50 -2.26 -17.72
C GLY A 101 16.30 -1.06 -17.19
N ARG A 102 17.63 -1.18 -17.16
CA ARG A 102 18.54 -0.11 -16.68
C ARG A 102 18.38 1.22 -17.42
N ASP A 103 17.99 1.19 -18.70
CA ASP A 103 17.84 2.40 -19.53
C ASP A 103 16.47 3.10 -19.36
N GLN A 104 15.52 2.49 -18.62
CA GLN A 104 14.14 2.97 -18.47
C GLN A 104 13.87 3.57 -17.08
N MET A 105 14.80 4.40 -16.61
CA MET A 105 14.82 4.93 -15.24
C MET A 105 13.59 5.80 -14.90
N THR A 106 13.18 6.66 -15.83
CA THR A 106 12.00 7.52 -15.63
C THR A 106 10.72 6.68 -15.46
N LEU A 107 10.59 5.57 -16.20
CA LEU A 107 9.45 4.68 -16.09
C LEU A 107 9.41 3.96 -14.74
N LEU A 108 10.56 3.53 -14.22
CA LEU A 108 10.65 2.94 -12.88
C LEU A 108 10.14 3.91 -11.80
N ILE A 109 10.61 5.16 -11.82
CA ILE A 109 10.22 6.18 -10.84
C ILE A 109 8.72 6.48 -10.96
N ILE A 110 8.18 6.56 -12.18
CA ILE A 110 6.75 6.75 -12.40
C ILE A 110 5.95 5.57 -11.83
N PHE A 111 6.32 4.33 -12.11
CA PHE A 111 5.60 3.16 -11.61
C PHE A 111 5.64 3.05 -10.09
N LEU A 112 6.81 3.24 -9.48
CA LEU A 112 6.91 3.23 -8.01
C LEU A 112 6.14 4.39 -7.38
N THR A 113 6.15 5.57 -8.00
CA THR A 113 5.35 6.73 -7.55
C THR A 113 3.87 6.45 -7.63
N LEU A 114 3.38 5.84 -8.72
CA LEU A 114 1.98 5.46 -8.88
C LEU A 114 1.56 4.36 -7.92
N GLY A 115 2.43 3.37 -7.67
CA GLY A 115 2.19 2.31 -6.69
C GLY A 115 2.08 2.83 -5.26
N ILE A 116 3.03 3.69 -4.85
CA ILE A 116 3.00 4.39 -3.56
C ILE A 116 1.81 5.36 -3.50
N GLY A 117 1.49 6.06 -4.58
CA GLY A 117 0.32 6.94 -4.63
C GLY A 117 -0.97 6.16 -4.36
N LEU A 118 -1.23 5.12 -5.15
CA LEU A 118 -2.44 4.31 -5.02
C LEU A 118 -2.55 3.58 -3.69
N SER A 119 -1.44 3.26 -3.03
CA SER A 119 -1.50 2.71 -1.68
C SER A 119 -2.24 3.63 -0.73
N GLY A 120 -2.21 4.96 -0.92
CA GLY A 120 -2.94 5.92 -0.09
C GLY A 120 -4.45 5.68 0.00
N ILE A 121 -5.04 5.05 -1.03
CA ILE A 121 -6.47 4.71 -1.04
C ILE A 121 -6.83 3.70 0.06
N GLN A 122 -5.86 2.89 0.53
CA GLN A 122 -6.07 1.90 1.59
C GLN A 122 -6.58 2.51 2.90
N TYR A 123 -6.30 3.80 3.17
CA TYR A 123 -6.78 4.50 4.36
C TYR A 123 -8.29 4.65 4.36
N ALA A 124 -8.91 4.83 3.18
CA ALA A 124 -10.35 4.78 3.03
C ALA A 124 -10.92 3.35 3.17
N GLY A 125 -10.06 2.33 3.12
CA GLY A 125 -10.37 0.92 3.31
C GLY A 125 -10.30 0.49 4.76
N PHE A 126 -9.10 0.34 5.33
CA PHE A 126 -8.93 -0.28 6.66
C PHE A 126 -9.07 0.68 7.85
N VAL A 127 -8.59 1.93 7.74
CA VAL A 127 -8.53 2.82 8.91
C VAL A 127 -9.92 3.12 9.43
N VAL A 128 -10.85 3.40 8.52
CA VAL A 128 -12.24 3.66 8.87
C VAL A 128 -12.97 2.37 9.28
N ASN A 129 -12.54 1.21 8.77
CA ASN A 129 -13.13 -0.07 9.11
C ASN A 129 -12.91 -0.49 10.58
N TYR A 130 -11.87 0.05 11.26
CA TYR A 130 -11.74 -0.11 12.72
C TYR A 130 -12.92 0.51 13.49
N LEU A 131 -13.41 1.66 13.03
CA LEU A 131 -14.58 2.32 13.60
C LEU A 131 -15.87 1.56 13.28
N ASP A 132 -15.95 0.98 12.07
CA ASP A 132 -17.09 0.18 11.63
C ASP A 132 -17.24 -1.13 12.43
N ILE A 133 -16.14 -1.78 12.82
CA ILE A 133 -16.17 -3.03 13.60
C ILE A 133 -16.39 -2.79 15.10
N ALA A 134 -15.66 -1.83 15.69
CA ALA A 134 -15.64 -1.65 17.13
C ALA A 134 -15.47 -0.17 17.51
N PRO A 135 -16.54 0.65 17.41
CA PRO A 135 -16.45 2.10 17.61
C PRO A 135 -15.88 2.48 18.99
N THR A 136 -16.20 1.73 20.04
CA THR A 136 -15.74 1.97 21.42
C THR A 136 -14.28 1.56 21.65
N PHE A 137 -13.74 0.63 20.85
CA PHE A 137 -12.39 0.06 21.01
C PHE A 137 -11.49 0.29 19.78
N ALA A 138 -11.91 1.18 18.87
CA ALA A 138 -11.20 1.43 17.61
C ALA A 138 -9.78 1.96 17.83
N GLY A 139 -9.57 2.84 18.81
CA GLY A 139 -8.25 3.36 19.16
C GLY A 139 -7.26 2.27 19.58
N PRO A 140 -7.56 1.46 20.62
CA PRO A 140 -6.74 0.31 20.98
C PRO A 140 -6.54 -0.70 19.84
N MET A 141 -7.58 -0.98 19.04
CA MET A 141 -7.47 -1.88 17.89
C MET A 141 -6.52 -1.36 16.81
N LEU A 142 -6.62 -0.07 16.47
CA LEU A 142 -5.69 0.57 15.54
C LEU A 142 -4.26 0.52 16.08
N GLY A 143 -4.05 0.71 17.38
CA GLY A 143 -2.73 0.61 18.01
C GLY A 143 -2.11 -0.79 17.89
N VAL A 144 -2.90 -1.84 18.11
CA VAL A 144 -2.45 -3.23 17.90
C VAL A 144 -2.15 -3.49 16.43
N GLY A 145 -3.04 -3.07 15.53
CA GLY A 145 -2.84 -3.20 14.08
C GLY A 145 -1.58 -2.49 13.59
N ASN A 146 -1.34 -1.25 14.06
CA ASN A 146 -0.14 -0.48 13.75
C ASN A 146 1.13 -1.13 14.30
N THR A 147 1.05 -1.76 15.48
CA THR A 147 2.20 -2.51 16.04
C THR A 147 2.58 -3.70 15.15
N ILE A 148 1.58 -4.44 14.67
CA ILE A 148 1.79 -5.53 13.71
C ILE A 148 2.35 -4.98 12.40
N SER A 149 1.84 -3.84 11.94
CA SER A 149 2.33 -3.18 10.72
C SER A 149 3.77 -2.66 10.84
N CYS A 150 4.19 -2.17 12.02
CA CYS A 150 5.58 -1.79 12.25
C CYS A 150 6.55 -2.97 12.04
N LEU A 151 6.12 -4.22 12.29
CA LEU A 151 6.94 -5.39 11.95
C LEU A 151 7.15 -5.50 10.43
N ALA A 152 6.14 -5.15 9.63
CA ALA A 152 6.29 -5.02 8.18
C ALA A 152 7.35 -3.97 7.83
N GLY A 153 7.32 -2.80 8.50
CA GLY A 153 8.31 -1.73 8.29
C GLY A 153 9.75 -2.11 8.66
N ILE A 154 9.95 -3.09 9.55
CA ILE A 154 11.27 -3.62 9.88
C ILE A 154 11.73 -4.65 8.85
N ILE A 155 10.84 -5.58 8.47
CA ILE A 155 11.20 -6.74 7.64
C ILE A 155 11.22 -6.38 6.15
N ALA A 156 10.29 -5.55 5.67
CA ALA A 156 10.16 -5.19 4.26
C ALA A 156 11.43 -4.56 3.69
N PRO A 157 12.11 -3.60 4.36
CA PRO A 157 13.36 -3.05 3.85
C PRO A 157 14.51 -4.08 3.81
N MET A 158 14.55 -5.03 4.76
CA MET A 158 15.55 -6.10 4.76
C MET A 158 15.37 -7.03 3.55
N MET A 159 14.12 -7.34 3.19
CA MET A 159 13.80 -8.11 1.99
C MET A 159 14.01 -7.29 0.72
N ALA A 160 13.78 -5.99 0.77
CA ALA A 160 14.02 -5.08 -0.35
C ALA A 160 15.49 -5.04 -0.79
N GLY A 161 16.44 -5.20 0.13
CA GLY A 161 17.85 -5.34 -0.21
C GLY A 161 18.19 -6.61 -1.01
N GLN A 162 17.31 -7.62 -0.98
CA GLN A 162 17.49 -8.90 -1.69
C GLN A 162 16.56 -9.03 -2.91
N LEU A 163 15.93 -7.94 -3.36
CA LEU A 163 14.94 -7.96 -4.44
C LEU A 163 15.55 -8.45 -5.78
N THR A 164 15.52 -9.76 -5.97
CA THR A 164 15.74 -10.41 -7.27
C THR A 164 14.38 -10.49 -7.96
N SER A 165 14.32 -10.54 -9.30
CA SER A 165 13.06 -10.66 -10.05
C SER A 165 12.14 -11.76 -9.50
N ARG A 166 12.71 -12.87 -9.01
CA ARG A 166 11.99 -13.99 -8.37
C ARG A 166 11.22 -13.58 -7.09
N VAL A 167 11.78 -12.68 -6.28
CA VAL A 167 11.13 -12.17 -5.07
C VAL A 167 9.94 -11.31 -5.44
N ILE A 168 10.07 -10.44 -6.45
CA ILE A 168 8.97 -9.57 -6.90
C ILE A 168 7.77 -10.38 -7.40
N PHE A 169 8.02 -11.47 -8.15
CA PHE A 169 6.94 -12.37 -8.54
C PHE A 169 6.26 -13.00 -7.33
N SER A 170 7.02 -13.44 -6.32
CA SER A 170 6.46 -13.98 -5.08
C SER A 170 5.58 -12.97 -4.34
N GLU A 171 6.07 -11.73 -4.19
CA GLU A 171 5.32 -10.64 -3.54
C GLU A 171 4.02 -10.34 -4.28
N PHE A 172 4.06 -10.32 -5.62
CA PHE A 172 2.85 -10.16 -6.44
C PHE A 172 1.79 -11.23 -6.15
N TYR A 173 2.18 -12.50 -6.08
CA TYR A 173 1.25 -13.56 -5.71
C TYR A 173 0.72 -13.39 -4.29
N SER A 174 1.57 -13.03 -3.33
CA SER A 174 1.15 -12.74 -1.96
C SER A 174 0.08 -11.65 -1.90
N PHE A 175 0.23 -10.56 -2.65
CA PHE A 175 -0.78 -9.50 -2.74
C PHE A 175 -2.09 -9.99 -3.37
N LEU A 176 -2.04 -10.79 -4.44
CA LEU A 176 -3.24 -11.37 -5.06
C LEU A 176 -4.00 -12.32 -4.13
N TRP A 177 -3.28 -13.16 -3.39
CA TRP A 177 -3.87 -14.03 -2.37
C TRP A 177 -4.53 -13.22 -1.27
N LEU A 178 -3.90 -12.13 -0.84
CA LEU A 178 -4.43 -11.29 0.21
C LEU A 178 -5.63 -10.46 -0.24
N ILE A 179 -5.66 -10.00 -1.50
CA ILE A 179 -6.85 -9.41 -2.11
C ILE A 179 -8.01 -10.41 -2.09
N THR A 180 -7.76 -11.66 -2.48
CA THR A 180 -8.78 -12.73 -2.49
C THR A 180 -9.29 -13.01 -1.06
N TYR A 181 -8.40 -13.05 -0.08
CA TYR A 181 -8.73 -13.23 1.33
C TYR A 181 -9.57 -12.05 1.87
N VAL A 182 -9.20 -10.81 1.56
CA VAL A 182 -9.93 -9.60 1.95
C VAL A 182 -11.32 -9.55 1.30
N ILE A 183 -11.46 -9.97 0.05
CA ILE A 183 -12.75 -10.08 -0.65
C ILE A 183 -13.66 -11.13 -0.01
N GLY A 184 -13.07 -12.26 0.42
CA GLY A 184 -13.81 -13.41 0.95
C GLY A 184 -14.21 -13.30 2.42
N ILE A 185 -13.57 -12.43 3.20
CA ILE A 185 -13.79 -12.33 4.65
C ILE A 185 -14.50 -11.06 5.08
N LEU A 186 -14.28 -9.94 4.38
CA LEU A 186 -15.21 -8.82 4.50
C LEU A 186 -16.54 -9.25 3.94
#